data_AF-A0A7C7ACC8-F1
#
_entry.id   AF-A0A7C7ACC8-F1
#
_cell.length_a   1.000
_cell.length_b   1.000
_cell.length_c   1.000
_cell.angle_alpha   90.00
_cell.angle_beta   90.00
_cell.angle_gamma   90.00
#
_symmetry.space_group_name_H-M   'P 1'
#
loop_
_entity.id
_entity.type
_entity.pdbx_description
1 polymer ?
#
loop_
_entity_poly.entity_id
_entity_poly.type
_entity_poly.pdbx_seq_one_letter_code
_entity_poly.pdbx_strand_id
1 'polypeptide(L)'
;MFWKKMKRKIKETKKHITIGEAEIENGDPQSIIEPLWWTVSIYDGEERYNKDLEKYSLPQRYIFAIQWYAAEVKNGGHDQFYYNSTGIVWKDALAGFKEIGHEEAYEILKESANRLGGSPSMDRSERQKQLDDTNADFGDLDCKFYEISDLDEVIMEYIKFHKKDFLFDGVVTIPGI
;
A
#
# COMPACT_ATOMS: atom_id res chain seq x y z
N MET A 1 22.92 -14.56 -35.28
CA MET A 1 22.31 -15.57 -34.38
C MET A 1 21.10 -14.95 -33.71
N PHE A 2 19.91 -15.45 -34.05
CA PHE A 2 18.63 -14.99 -33.53
C PHE A 2 18.46 -15.45 -32.06
N TRP A 3 18.52 -14.53 -31.10
CA TRP A 3 18.02 -14.79 -29.75
C TRP A 3 16.57 -14.34 -29.66
N LYS A 4 15.65 -15.29 -29.91
CA LYS A 4 14.22 -15.11 -29.67
C LYS A 4 14.00 -15.24 -28.16
N LYS A 5 13.88 -14.11 -27.44
CA LYS A 5 13.43 -14.10 -26.04
C LYS A 5 12.08 -14.83 -25.96
N MET A 6 12.08 -16.06 -25.45
CA MET A 6 10.86 -16.74 -25.04
C MET A 6 10.34 -16.01 -23.80
N LYS A 7 9.44 -15.04 -24.00
CA LYS A 7 8.60 -14.53 -22.91
C LYS A 7 7.74 -15.71 -22.45
N ARG A 8 8.04 -16.28 -21.29
CA ARG A 8 7.13 -17.21 -20.59
C ARG A 8 5.80 -16.46 -20.48
N LYS A 9 4.75 -16.93 -21.17
CA LYS A 9 3.41 -16.37 -21.02
C LYS A 9 2.96 -16.73 -19.61
N ILE A 10 3.17 -15.80 -18.69
CA ILE A 10 2.57 -15.86 -17.36
C ILE A 10 1.05 -15.94 -17.60
N LYS A 11 0.41 -17.00 -17.12
CA LYS A 11 -1.02 -17.21 -17.35
C LYS A 11 -1.79 -16.37 -16.34
N GLU A 12 -2.27 -15.23 -16.79
CA GLU A 12 -3.23 -14.41 -16.04
C GLU A 12 -4.51 -15.20 -15.79
N THR A 13 -5.06 -15.07 -14.58
CA THR A 13 -6.32 -15.71 -14.20
C THR A 13 -7.36 -14.64 -13.90
N LYS A 14 -8.56 -14.79 -14.46
CA LYS A 14 -9.69 -13.90 -14.13
C LYS A 14 -10.40 -14.44 -12.89
N LYS A 15 -10.61 -13.57 -11.89
CA LYS A 15 -11.38 -13.88 -10.68
C LYS A 15 -12.51 -12.87 -10.55
N HIS A 16 -13.73 -13.35 -10.34
CA HIS A 16 -14.83 -12.49 -9.93
C HIS A 16 -14.72 -12.26 -8.42
N ILE A 17 -14.75 -11.00 -7.99
CA ILE A 17 -14.71 -10.60 -6.58
C ILE A 17 -15.94 -9.76 -6.31
N THR A 18 -16.60 -10.05 -5.20
CA THR A 18 -17.70 -9.27 -4.67
C THR A 18 -17.39 -8.93 -3.23
N ILE A 19 -17.36 -7.64 -2.91
CA ILE A 19 -17.26 -7.09 -1.56
C ILE A 19 -18.62 -6.47 -1.26
N GLY A 20 -19.49 -7.25 -0.63
CA GLY A 20 -20.80 -6.83 -0.19
C GLY A 20 -20.81 -6.46 1.29
N GLU A 21 -22.02 -6.23 1.79
CA GLU A 21 -22.22 -5.87 3.19
C GLU A 21 -21.76 -6.96 4.16
N ALA A 22 -21.95 -8.23 3.80
CA ALA A 22 -21.58 -9.37 4.63
C ALA A 22 -20.06 -9.54 4.71
N GLU A 23 -19.35 -9.31 3.61
CA GLU A 23 -17.88 -9.33 3.56
C GLU A 23 -17.29 -8.19 4.39
N ILE A 24 -17.90 -7.00 4.36
CA ILE A 24 -17.45 -5.87 5.20
C ILE A 24 -17.69 -6.14 6.69
N GLU A 25 -18.80 -6.80 7.05
CA GLU A 25 -19.13 -7.02 8.46
C GLU A 25 -18.25 -8.11 9.11
N ASN A 26 -17.93 -9.16 8.35
CA ASN A 26 -17.31 -10.38 8.87
C ASN A 26 -15.87 -10.61 8.36
N GLY A 27 -15.42 -9.82 7.40
CA GLY A 27 -14.10 -9.93 6.80
C GLY A 27 -13.02 -9.20 7.59
N ASP A 28 -11.85 -9.17 6.98
CA ASP A 28 -10.67 -8.44 7.47
C ASP A 28 -10.25 -7.36 6.45
N PRO A 29 -9.37 -6.42 6.84
CA PRO A 29 -8.92 -5.37 5.93
C PRO A 29 -8.33 -5.89 4.60
N GLN A 30 -7.62 -7.03 4.61
CA GLN A 30 -6.95 -7.60 3.44
C GLN A 30 -7.95 -8.16 2.41
N SER A 31 -8.95 -8.88 2.87
CA SER A 31 -10.03 -9.42 2.04
C SER A 31 -10.88 -8.32 1.41
N ILE A 32 -11.09 -7.21 2.13
CA ILE A 32 -11.89 -6.07 1.65
C ILE A 32 -11.16 -5.28 0.56
N ILE A 33 -9.84 -5.10 0.68
CA ILE A 33 -9.01 -4.44 -0.34
C ILE A 33 -8.47 -5.38 -1.42
N GLU A 34 -8.86 -6.66 -1.41
CA GLU A 34 -8.43 -7.66 -2.39
C GLU A 34 -8.54 -7.17 -3.86
N PRO A 35 -9.60 -6.47 -4.30
CA PRO A 35 -9.66 -5.94 -5.67
C PRO A 35 -8.49 -5.02 -6.02
N LEU A 36 -8.06 -4.17 -5.07
CA LEU A 36 -6.93 -3.27 -5.26
C LEU A 36 -5.62 -4.04 -5.25
N TRP A 37 -5.48 -4.99 -4.32
CA TRP A 37 -4.30 -5.86 -4.19
C TRP A 37 -3.88 -6.50 -5.50
N TRP A 38 -4.85 -6.98 -6.28
CA TRP A 38 -4.58 -7.64 -7.55
C TRP A 38 -4.42 -6.72 -8.75
N THR A 39 -4.93 -5.48 -8.68
CA THR A 39 -5.09 -4.67 -9.90
C THR A 39 -4.45 -3.29 -9.85
N VAL A 40 -3.87 -2.89 -8.72
CA VAL A 40 -3.05 -1.68 -8.58
C VAL A 40 -1.58 -2.08 -8.62
N SER A 41 -0.85 -1.62 -9.64
CA SER A 41 0.59 -1.87 -9.72
C SER A 41 1.38 -0.87 -8.88
N ILE A 42 2.10 -1.37 -7.88
CA ILE A 42 3.14 -0.60 -7.16
C ILE A 42 4.52 -0.71 -7.83
N TYR A 43 4.65 -1.49 -8.90
CA TYR A 43 5.93 -1.82 -9.52
C TYR A 43 6.23 -1.03 -10.79
N ASP A 44 5.19 -0.58 -11.50
CA ASP A 44 5.29 -0.01 -12.85
C ASP A 44 5.35 1.53 -12.86
N GLY A 45 5.74 2.13 -11.73
CA GLY A 45 5.94 3.57 -11.58
C GLY A 45 4.68 4.39 -11.32
N GLU A 46 4.88 5.69 -11.04
CA GLU A 46 3.85 6.62 -10.56
C GLU A 46 2.68 6.80 -11.53
N GLU A 47 2.95 6.92 -12.84
CA GLU A 47 1.89 7.07 -13.84
C GLU A 47 0.94 5.87 -13.81
N ARG A 48 1.50 4.64 -13.76
CA ARG A 48 0.69 3.43 -13.74
C ARG A 48 -0.06 3.27 -12.42
N TYR A 49 0.62 3.53 -11.31
CA TYR A 49 0.05 3.51 -9.97
C TYR A 49 -1.18 4.44 -9.89
N ASN A 50 -1.03 5.70 -10.27
CA ASN A 50 -2.11 6.69 -10.25
C ASN A 50 -3.27 6.29 -11.16
N LYS A 51 -2.97 5.82 -12.38
CA LYS A 51 -3.98 5.38 -13.34
C LYS A 51 -4.78 4.17 -12.84
N ASP A 52 -4.13 3.21 -12.19
CA ASP A 52 -4.83 2.07 -11.61
C ASP A 52 -5.68 2.49 -10.41
N LEU A 53 -5.28 3.51 -9.65
CA LEU A 53 -6.09 3.99 -8.53
C LEU A 53 -7.37 4.72 -8.98
N GLU A 54 -7.43 5.30 -10.18
CA GLU A 54 -8.58 6.09 -10.67
C GLU A 54 -9.94 5.37 -10.56
N LYS A 55 -9.95 4.04 -10.68
CA LYS A 55 -11.16 3.21 -10.60
C LYS A 55 -11.66 2.94 -9.18
N TYR A 56 -10.92 3.37 -8.15
CA TYR A 56 -11.22 3.13 -6.75
C TYR A 56 -11.58 4.40 -6.00
N SER A 57 -12.44 4.26 -4.99
CA SER A 57 -12.82 5.34 -4.09
C SER A 57 -11.61 5.78 -3.26
N LEU A 58 -11.60 7.04 -2.81
CA LEU A 58 -10.50 7.55 -1.98
C LEU A 58 -10.32 6.73 -0.68
N PRO A 59 -11.38 6.34 0.06
CA PRO A 59 -11.27 5.43 1.20
C PRO A 59 -10.57 4.09 0.86
N GLN A 60 -10.87 3.48 -0.28
CA GLN A 60 -10.21 2.23 -0.70
C GLN A 60 -8.71 2.43 -0.92
N ARG A 61 -8.31 3.53 -1.57
CA ARG A 61 -6.90 3.85 -1.84
C ARG A 61 -6.11 4.02 -0.54
N TYR A 62 -6.70 4.69 0.46
CA TYR A 62 -6.08 4.87 1.77
C TYR A 62 -5.82 3.54 2.48
N ILE A 63 -6.82 2.67 2.57
CA ILE A 63 -6.63 1.38 3.25
C ILE A 63 -5.65 0.50 2.50
N PHE A 64 -5.69 0.48 1.16
CA PHE A 64 -4.70 -0.23 0.36
C PHE A 64 -3.27 0.25 0.62
N ALA A 65 -3.05 1.57 0.66
CA ALA A 65 -1.74 2.14 0.92
C ALA A 65 -1.25 1.86 2.35
N ILE A 66 -2.13 1.99 3.35
CA ILE A 66 -1.84 1.64 4.74
C ILE A 66 -1.43 0.17 4.87
N GLN A 67 -2.17 -0.75 4.23
CA GLN A 67 -1.86 -2.17 4.28
C GLN A 67 -0.50 -2.50 3.66
N TRP A 68 -0.19 -1.93 2.49
CA TRP A 68 1.14 -2.11 1.87
C TRP A 68 2.27 -1.56 2.74
N TYR A 69 2.09 -0.36 3.30
CA TYR A 69 3.05 0.23 4.21
C TYR A 69 3.26 -0.64 5.46
N ALA A 70 2.18 -1.02 6.13
CA ALA A 70 2.23 -1.83 7.34
C ALA A 70 2.87 -3.21 7.08
N ALA A 71 2.53 -3.85 5.96
CA ALA A 71 3.10 -5.14 5.59
C ALA A 71 4.62 -5.05 5.36
N GLU A 72 5.10 -4.01 4.69
CA GLU A 72 6.54 -3.87 4.45
C GLU A 72 7.33 -3.48 5.69
N VAL A 73 6.83 -2.50 6.46
CA VAL A 73 7.53 -2.08 7.69
C VAL A 73 7.57 -3.22 8.69
N LYS A 74 6.47 -3.96 8.90
CA LYS A 74 6.48 -5.14 9.79
C LYS A 74 7.40 -6.27 9.30
N ASN A 75 7.72 -6.32 8.01
CA ASN A 75 8.59 -7.35 7.44
C ASN A 75 10.09 -6.97 7.43
N GLY A 76 10.42 -5.69 7.24
CA GLY A 76 11.82 -5.25 7.11
C GLY A 76 12.10 -3.79 7.46
N GLY A 77 11.21 -3.15 8.22
CA GLY A 77 11.36 -1.76 8.66
C GLY A 77 11.17 -0.73 7.55
N HIS A 78 11.34 0.54 7.92
CA HIS A 78 11.25 1.66 6.98
C HIS A 78 12.34 1.64 5.90
N ASP A 79 13.52 1.07 6.19
CA ASP A 79 14.57 0.87 5.18
C ASP A 79 14.05 0.03 4.02
N GLN A 80 13.42 -1.11 4.30
CA GLN A 80 12.84 -1.96 3.26
C GLN A 80 11.69 -1.26 2.54
N PHE A 81 10.81 -0.59 3.28
CA PHE A 81 9.70 0.15 2.70
C PHE A 81 10.15 1.19 1.67
N TYR A 82 11.13 2.04 2.03
CA TYR A 82 11.63 3.07 1.12
C TYR A 82 12.53 2.52 0.02
N TYR A 83 13.30 1.47 0.27
CA TYR A 83 14.18 0.86 -0.73
C TYR A 83 13.41 0.10 -1.82
N ASN A 84 12.29 -0.52 -1.45
CA ASN A 84 11.46 -1.30 -2.37
C ASN A 84 10.49 -0.42 -3.17
N SER A 85 9.85 -1.04 -4.17
CA SER A 85 8.82 -0.37 -4.97
C SER A 85 7.63 0.09 -4.11
N THR A 86 7.36 -0.60 -3.01
CA THR A 86 6.25 -0.30 -2.08
C THR A 86 6.29 1.11 -1.53
N GLY A 87 7.47 1.73 -1.38
CA GLY A 87 7.61 3.12 -0.97
C GLY A 87 6.82 4.12 -1.83
N ILE A 88 6.33 3.73 -3.02
CA ILE A 88 5.44 4.55 -3.85
C ILE A 88 4.11 4.90 -3.15
N VAL A 89 3.64 4.09 -2.20
CA VAL A 89 2.34 4.32 -1.54
C VAL A 89 2.42 5.35 -0.40
N TRP A 90 3.60 5.87 -0.07
CA TRP A 90 3.84 6.61 1.19
C TRP A 90 2.91 7.82 1.37
N LYS A 91 2.61 8.57 0.30
CA LYS A 91 1.72 9.74 0.37
C LYS A 91 0.28 9.34 0.69
N ASP A 92 -0.19 8.28 0.05
CA ASP A 92 -1.55 7.77 0.25
C ASP A 92 -1.69 7.11 1.62
N ALA A 93 -0.64 6.41 2.09
CA ALA A 93 -0.61 5.84 3.44
C ALA A 93 -0.61 6.94 4.51
N LEU A 94 0.18 8.01 4.32
CA LEU A 94 0.22 9.15 5.23
C LEU A 94 -1.12 9.90 5.28
N ALA A 95 -1.74 10.13 4.12
CA ALA A 95 -3.08 10.70 4.04
C ALA A 95 -4.13 9.79 4.68
N GLY A 96 -4.00 8.47 4.47
CA GLY A 96 -4.87 7.47 5.05
C GLY A 96 -4.81 7.44 6.57
N PHE A 97 -3.62 7.41 7.17
CA PHE A 97 -3.47 7.43 8.63
C PHE A 97 -4.11 8.68 9.25
N LYS A 98 -3.96 9.83 8.59
CA LYS A 98 -4.61 11.06 9.00
C LYS A 98 -6.14 10.97 8.89
N GLU A 99 -6.65 10.42 7.80
CA GLU A 99 -8.10 10.28 7.55
C GLU A 99 -8.76 9.33 8.57
N ILE A 100 -8.13 8.20 8.88
CA ILE A 100 -8.66 7.25 9.86
C ILE A 100 -8.43 7.69 11.31
N GLY A 101 -7.72 8.79 11.53
CA GLY A 101 -7.44 9.33 12.87
C GLY A 101 -6.37 8.56 13.67
N HIS A 102 -5.53 7.77 13.02
CA HIS A 102 -4.48 7.00 13.68
C HIS A 102 -3.20 7.85 13.85
N GLU A 103 -3.23 8.76 14.83
CA GLU A 103 -2.20 9.79 15.04
C GLU A 103 -0.78 9.20 15.23
N GLU A 104 -0.64 8.09 15.97
CA GLU A 104 0.67 7.48 16.22
C GLU A 104 1.34 6.99 14.93
N ALA A 105 0.64 6.17 14.13
CA ALA A 105 1.12 5.72 12.83
C ALA A 105 1.36 6.89 11.84
N TYR A 106 0.49 7.91 11.88
CA TYR A 106 0.66 9.13 11.10
C TYR A 106 1.98 9.83 11.40
N GLU A 107 2.27 10.09 12.68
CA GLU A 107 3.50 10.77 13.09
C GLU A 107 4.74 9.92 12.83
N ILE A 108 4.66 8.59 12.96
CA ILE A 108 5.75 7.67 12.60
C ILE A 108 6.09 7.79 11.10
N LEU A 109 5.10 7.66 10.21
CA LEU A 109 5.35 7.74 8.76
C LEU A 109 5.77 9.14 8.31
N LYS A 110 5.22 10.18 8.95
CA LYS A 110 5.60 11.57 8.70
C LYS A 110 7.05 11.82 9.08
N GLU A 111 7.46 11.34 10.26
CA GLU A 111 8.84 11.51 10.73
C GLU A 111 9.82 10.69 9.89
N SER A 112 9.47 9.46 9.50
CA SER A 112 10.33 8.68 8.60
C SER A 112 10.47 9.35 7.22
N ALA A 113 9.41 9.96 6.69
CA ALA A 113 9.50 10.77 5.47
C ALA A 113 10.37 12.03 5.65
N ASN A 114 10.31 12.69 6.82
CA ASN A 114 11.16 13.84 7.16
C ASN A 114 12.64 13.46 7.18
N ARG A 115 12.99 12.31 7.76
CA ARG A 115 14.37 11.80 7.77
C ARG A 115 14.90 11.52 6.37
N LEU A 116 14.01 11.22 5.42
CA LEU A 116 14.33 11.09 4.00
C LEU A 116 14.31 12.43 3.21
N GLY A 117 14.35 13.57 3.90
CA GLY A 117 14.33 14.90 3.30
C GLY A 117 12.92 15.50 3.11
N GLY A 118 11.90 14.93 3.74
CA GLY A 118 10.52 15.45 3.79
C GLY A 118 9.67 15.20 2.55
N SER A 119 10.29 14.80 1.45
CA SER A 119 9.60 14.43 0.21
C SER A 119 10.24 13.21 -0.46
N PRO A 120 10.05 11.99 0.10
CA PRO A 120 10.41 10.76 -0.59
C PRO A 120 9.92 10.75 -2.04
N SER A 121 10.83 10.49 -2.97
CA SER A 121 10.53 10.42 -4.40
C SER A 121 9.57 9.27 -4.66
N MET A 122 8.67 9.44 -5.62
CA MET A 122 7.81 8.34 -6.10
C MET A 122 8.61 7.38 -6.99
N ASP A 123 9.65 7.89 -7.66
CA ASP A 123 10.62 7.07 -8.39
C ASP A 123 11.52 6.30 -7.42
N ARG A 124 11.63 4.99 -7.64
CA ARG A 124 12.36 4.10 -6.74
C ARG A 124 13.86 4.39 -6.72
N SER A 125 14.48 4.64 -7.87
CA SER A 125 15.93 4.84 -7.95
C SER A 125 16.33 6.17 -7.30
N GLU A 126 15.55 7.23 -7.53
CA GLU A 126 15.76 8.50 -6.83
C GLU A 126 15.52 8.38 -5.32
N ARG A 127 14.51 7.61 -4.89
CA ARG A 127 14.26 7.38 -3.46
C ARG A 127 15.37 6.55 -2.79
N GLN A 128 15.93 5.57 -3.47
CA GLN A 128 17.11 4.84 -3.00
C GLN A 128 18.32 5.77 -2.83
N LYS A 129 18.51 6.71 -3.76
CA LYS A 129 19.54 7.73 -3.62
C LYS A 129 19.26 8.65 -2.42
N GLN A 130 18.00 9.01 -2.16
CA GLN A 130 17.66 9.78 -0.95
C GLN A 130 18.00 9.01 0.33
N LEU A 131 17.78 7.68 0.37
CA LEU A 131 18.20 6.84 1.50
C LEU A 131 19.72 6.90 1.69
N ASP A 132 20.48 6.71 0.61
CA ASP A 132 21.95 6.76 0.65
C ASP A 132 22.49 8.14 1.08
N ASP A 133 21.91 9.22 0.54
CA ASP A 133 22.36 10.60 0.77
C ASP A 133 22.03 11.08 2.19
N THR A 134 20.88 10.67 2.73
CA THR A 134 20.44 11.07 4.08
C THR A 134 21.07 10.22 5.17
N ASN A 135 21.43 8.97 4.86
CA ASN A 135 21.85 7.96 5.83
C ASN A 135 20.89 7.93 7.05
N ALA A 136 19.60 7.98 6.75
CA ALA A 136 18.54 8.02 7.74
C ALA A 136 18.57 6.75 8.60
N ASP A 137 18.48 6.91 9.91
CA ASP A 137 18.22 5.82 10.84
C ASP A 137 16.71 5.81 11.13
N PHE A 138 16.08 4.63 11.08
CA PHE A 138 14.64 4.46 11.36
C PHE A 138 14.37 3.54 12.55
N GLY A 139 15.40 3.01 13.22
CA GLY A 139 15.22 1.93 14.20
C GLY A 139 14.27 2.27 15.34
N ASP A 140 14.27 3.51 15.83
CA ASP A 140 13.32 3.97 16.87
C ASP A 140 11.88 4.06 16.35
N LEU A 141 11.68 4.41 15.08
CA LEU A 141 10.38 4.49 14.44
C LEU A 141 9.82 3.09 14.15
N ASP A 142 10.68 2.18 13.68
CA ASP A 142 10.35 0.77 13.48
C ASP A 142 9.89 0.14 14.79
N CYS A 143 10.67 0.31 15.87
CA CYS A 143 10.29 -0.18 17.19
C CYS A 143 8.91 0.34 17.63
N LYS A 144 8.64 1.64 17.47
CA LYS A 144 7.32 2.21 17.82
C LYS A 144 6.21 1.61 16.96
N PHE A 145 6.44 1.46 15.65
CA PHE A 145 5.44 0.91 14.75
C PHE A 145 5.11 -0.55 15.07
N TYR A 146 6.07 -1.33 15.55
CA TYR A 146 5.86 -2.71 15.95
C TYR A 146 4.98 -2.86 17.20
N GLU A 147 4.92 -1.85 18.06
CA GLU A 147 4.05 -1.85 19.25
C GLU A 147 2.58 -1.50 18.91
N ILE A 148 2.30 -0.97 17.71
CA ILE A 148 0.94 -0.70 17.26
C ILE A 148 0.19 -2.01 17.01
N SER A 149 -0.84 -2.25 17.83
CA SER A 149 -1.62 -3.49 17.85
C SER A 149 -3.10 -3.31 17.48
N ASP A 150 -3.58 -2.07 17.46
CA ASP A 150 -4.96 -1.67 17.18
C ASP A 150 -5.22 -1.28 15.73
N LEU A 151 -4.18 -1.22 14.88
CA LEU A 151 -4.30 -0.72 13.50
C LEU A 151 -5.40 -1.43 12.68
N ASP A 152 -5.51 -2.75 12.76
CA ASP A 152 -6.54 -3.49 12.02
C ASP A 152 -7.95 -3.18 12.54
N GLU A 153 -8.11 -2.95 13.85
CA GLU A 153 -9.37 -2.54 14.48
C GLU A 153 -9.80 -1.17 13.97
N VAL A 154 -8.91 -0.17 14.01
CA VAL A 154 -9.17 1.19 13.52
C VAL A 154 -9.51 1.20 12.02
N ILE A 155 -8.79 0.41 11.22
CA ILE A 155 -9.09 0.26 9.79
C ILE A 155 -10.50 -0.31 9.60
N MET A 156 -10.87 -1.36 10.34
CA MET A 156 -12.19 -1.97 10.21
C MET A 156 -13.31 -1.04 10.65
N GLU A 157 -13.12 -0.25 11.70
CA GLU A 157 -14.09 0.78 12.11
C GLU A 157 -14.30 1.81 11.00
N TYR A 158 -13.21 2.29 10.39
CA TYR A 158 -13.26 3.22 9.26
C TYR A 158 -13.98 2.61 8.04
N ILE A 159 -13.65 1.36 7.67
CA ILE A 159 -14.31 0.66 6.57
C ILE A 159 -15.82 0.52 6.82
N LYS A 160 -16.22 0.13 8.04
CA LYS A 160 -17.64 -0.02 8.40
C LYS A 160 -18.38 1.31 8.37
N PHE A 161 -17.74 2.40 8.80
CA PHE A 161 -18.30 3.75 8.70
C PHE A 161 -18.44 4.20 7.23
N HIS A 162 -17.48 3.86 6.38
CA HIS A 162 -17.44 4.18 4.95
C HIS A 162 -17.96 3.06 4.04
N LYS A 163 -18.81 2.15 4.56
CA LYS A 163 -19.21 0.90 3.91
C LYS A 163 -19.57 1.01 2.43
N LYS A 164 -20.26 2.07 2.02
CA LYS A 164 -20.67 2.30 0.62
C LYS A 164 -19.49 2.49 -0.32
N ASP A 165 -18.39 3.08 0.17
CA ASP A 165 -17.17 3.35 -0.60
C ASP A 165 -16.34 2.08 -0.83
N PHE A 166 -16.62 1.01 -0.08
CA PHE A 166 -15.92 -0.29 -0.17
C PHE A 166 -16.70 -1.37 -0.92
N LEU A 167 -17.95 -1.10 -1.32
CA LEU A 167 -18.70 -2.05 -2.13
C LEU A 167 -18.02 -2.25 -3.49
N PHE A 168 -17.86 -3.51 -3.88
CA PHE A 168 -17.24 -3.88 -5.15
C PHE A 168 -17.93 -5.10 -5.73
N ASP A 169 -18.17 -5.10 -7.04
CA ASP A 169 -18.62 -6.28 -7.76
C ASP A 169 -18.02 -6.27 -9.17
N GLY A 170 -17.13 -7.21 -9.46
CA GLY A 170 -16.44 -7.21 -10.75
C GLY A 170 -15.38 -8.29 -10.93
N VAL A 171 -14.89 -8.38 -12.16
CA VAL A 171 -13.82 -9.31 -12.53
C VAL A 171 -12.47 -8.61 -12.47
N VAL A 172 -11.55 -9.16 -11.67
CA VAL A 172 -10.14 -8.74 -11.62
C VAL A 172 -9.26 -9.73 -12.38
N THR A 173 -8.17 -9.22 -12.94
CA THR A 173 -7.12 -10.03 -13.55
C THR A 173 -5.99 -10.21 -12.55
N ILE A 174 -5.75 -11.45 -12.15
CA ILE A 174 -4.66 -11.82 -11.25
C ILE A 174 -3.44 -12.16 -12.12
N PRO A 175 -2.30 -11.46 -11.95
CA PRO A 175 -1.05 -11.83 -12.61
C PRO A 175 -0.65 -13.25 -12.20
N GLY A 176 -0.24 -14.09 -13.16
CA GLY A 176 0.30 -15.40 -12.82
C GLY A 176 1.65 -15.25 -12.10
N ILE A 177 1.94 -16.17 -11.19
CA ILE A 177 3.21 -16.26 -10.47
C ILE A 177 4.23 -17.09 -11.29
#